data_AF-A0A9D8BWJ5-F1
#
_entry.id   AF-A0A9D8BWJ5-F1
#
_cell.length_a   1.000
_cell.length_b   1.000
_cell.length_c   1.000
_cell.angle_alpha   90.00
_cell.angle_beta   90.00
_cell.angle_gamma   90.00
#
_symmetry.space_group_name_H-M   'P 1'
#
loop_
_entity.id
_entity.type
_entity.pdbx_description
1 polymer ?
#
loop_
_entity_poly.entity_id
_entity_poly.type
_entity_poly.pdbx_seq_one_letter_code
_entity_poly.pdbx_strand_id
1 'polypeptide(L)'
;MARKTVEDLIASLSEPVEKPRLSRMKAAERLRCDYQRAMLVHARQKQQVAMRLLALLGPEAYLDDERILRALDTSPLDYEQQGKSIRTRGMMDRLERVAEYLDDMQEPVRKAVAALLARGGGKGFRKVKVYGVGGSATPAGMAREIIENSGCLGFEFDVVRRDSPRFEAVGSDTLLIFASFSGNTEETLNCLRLARRAKAPASRMAAMSSGGKLEEEAQGGRCIPWICIPKRVLQPRESLALQVVAILGLISELKLPGAGRDGQPFRLDKKMLLATGKTLRAMTKRFHCETPFRKNQAKQFA
;
A
#
# COMPACT_ATOMS: atom_id res chain seq x y z
N MET A 1 -37.93 14.52 17.08
CA MET A 1 -36.60 14.85 16.50
C MET A 1 -36.83 15.41 15.11
N ALA A 2 -36.32 16.62 14.81
CA ALA A 2 -36.51 17.25 13.51
C ALA A 2 -35.95 16.37 12.37
N ARG A 3 -36.68 16.25 11.26
CA ARG A 3 -36.16 15.68 10.00
C ARG A 3 -35.07 16.64 9.50
N LYS A 4 -33.80 16.30 9.73
CA LYS A 4 -32.67 16.98 9.06
C LYS A 4 -32.89 16.92 7.55
N THR A 5 -32.68 18.04 6.85
CA THR A 5 -32.71 18.11 5.39
C THR A 5 -31.50 17.38 4.79
N VAL A 6 -31.49 17.14 3.47
CA VAL A 6 -30.32 16.56 2.78
C VAL A 6 -29.08 17.42 3.00
N GLU A 7 -29.21 18.75 2.89
CA GLU A 7 -28.10 19.69 3.08
C GLU A 7 -27.55 19.63 4.52
N ASP A 8 -28.42 19.53 5.53
CA ASP A 8 -27.99 19.36 6.93
C ASP A 8 -27.22 18.05 7.16
N LEU A 9 -27.61 16.98 6.46
CA LEU A 9 -26.94 15.69 6.55
C LEU A 9 -25.56 15.75 5.87
N ILE A 10 -25.45 16.37 4.69
CA ILE A 10 -24.17 16.57 4.00
C ILE A 10 -23.23 17.43 4.87
N ALA A 11 -23.71 18.53 5.44
CA ALA A 11 -22.93 19.37 6.34
C ALA A 11 -22.39 18.57 7.54
N SER A 12 -23.23 17.70 8.12
CA SER A 12 -22.83 16.86 9.27
C SER A 12 -21.79 15.79 8.96
N LEU A 13 -21.54 15.44 7.69
CA LEU A 13 -20.42 14.56 7.31
C LEU A 13 -19.06 15.24 7.53
N SER A 14 -19.02 16.57 7.53
CA SER A 14 -17.80 17.37 7.70
C SER A 14 -17.65 17.93 9.12
N GLU A 15 -18.66 17.77 9.97
CA GLU A 15 -18.63 18.27 11.36
C GLU A 15 -17.62 17.49 12.22
N PRO A 16 -16.79 18.18 13.01
CA PRO A 16 -15.99 17.55 14.05
C PRO A 16 -16.91 17.09 15.20
N VAL A 17 -16.80 15.82 15.61
CA VAL A 17 -17.59 15.30 16.75
C VAL A 17 -17.13 15.91 18.06
N GLU A 18 -18.07 16.37 18.90
CA GLU A 18 -17.79 16.87 20.26
C GLU A 18 -17.04 15.81 21.08
N LYS A 19 -15.88 16.19 21.65
CA LYS A 19 -15.13 15.31 22.55
C LYS A 19 -15.84 15.23 23.90
N PRO A 20 -16.27 14.05 24.38
CA PRO A 20 -16.86 13.92 25.71
C PRO A 20 -15.86 14.31 26.81
N ARG A 21 -16.34 14.98 27.85
CA ARG A 21 -15.51 15.44 28.98
C ARG A 21 -14.98 14.23 29.77
N LEU A 22 -13.72 13.88 29.52
CA LEU A 22 -12.99 12.73 30.12
C LEU A 22 -12.74 12.87 31.63
N SER A 23 -12.96 14.05 32.21
CA SER A 23 -12.59 14.38 33.59
C SER A 23 -13.25 13.51 34.67
N ARG A 24 -14.33 12.78 34.36
CA ARG A 24 -15.10 11.96 35.32
C ARG A 24 -14.86 10.45 35.25
N MET A 25 -14.01 9.95 34.33
CA MET A 25 -13.79 8.49 34.14
C MET A 25 -12.52 7.98 34.84
N LYS A 26 -12.44 6.69 35.19
CA LYS A 26 -11.22 6.05 35.72
C LYS A 26 -10.15 5.91 34.63
N ALA A 27 -8.86 5.90 34.98
CA ALA A 27 -7.75 5.95 34.01
C ALA A 27 -7.72 4.81 32.97
N ALA A 28 -8.02 3.57 33.38
CA ALA A 28 -8.08 2.43 32.47
C ALA A 28 -9.28 2.50 31.50
N GLU A 29 -10.41 3.04 31.97
CA GLU A 29 -11.59 3.31 31.12
C GLU A 29 -11.34 4.46 30.16
N ARG A 30 -10.56 5.49 30.58
CA ARG A 30 -10.08 6.55 29.67
C ARG A 30 -9.26 5.95 28.53
N LEU A 31 -8.26 5.12 28.81
CA LEU A 31 -7.44 4.45 27.78
C LEU A 31 -8.27 3.59 26.81
N ARG A 32 -9.22 2.79 27.32
CA ARG A 32 -10.10 1.96 26.49
C ARG A 32 -11.08 2.79 25.65
N CYS A 33 -11.68 3.82 26.26
CA CYS A 33 -12.52 4.77 25.54
C CYS A 33 -11.73 5.61 24.55
N ASP A 34 -10.50 6.01 24.84
CA ASP A 34 -9.68 6.83 23.95
C ASP A 34 -9.28 6.01 22.70
N TYR A 35 -8.94 4.72 22.87
CA TYR A 35 -8.70 3.80 21.76
C TYR A 35 -9.98 3.53 20.92
N GLN A 36 -11.12 3.25 21.56
CA GLN A 36 -12.39 3.04 20.85
C GLN A 36 -12.97 4.34 20.25
N ARG A 37 -12.78 5.50 20.89
CA ARG A 37 -13.26 6.82 20.42
C ARG A 37 -12.40 7.39 19.30
N ALA A 38 -11.08 7.20 19.35
CA ALA A 38 -10.19 7.69 18.31
C ALA A 38 -10.48 7.06 16.94
N MET A 39 -11.01 5.83 16.90
CA MET A 39 -11.19 5.08 15.66
C MET A 39 -12.65 4.79 15.29
N LEU A 40 -13.54 4.46 16.24
CA LEU A 40 -14.81 3.80 15.89
C LEU A 40 -16.04 4.71 15.98
N VAL A 41 -16.09 5.66 16.92
CA VAL A 41 -17.30 6.49 17.09
C VAL A 41 -17.48 7.43 15.90
N HIS A 42 -16.41 8.11 15.48
CA HIS A 42 -16.41 9.00 14.32
C HIS A 42 -16.76 8.26 13.03
N ALA A 43 -16.12 7.12 12.80
CA ALA A 43 -16.37 6.28 11.62
C ALA A 43 -17.82 5.79 11.59
N ARG A 44 -18.37 5.35 12.74
CA ARG A 44 -19.77 4.88 12.82
C ARG A 44 -20.77 5.98 12.57
N GLN A 45 -20.58 7.18 13.13
CA GLN A 45 -21.50 8.30 12.91
C GLN A 45 -21.48 8.73 11.44
N LYS A 46 -20.30 8.88 10.84
CA LYS A 46 -20.17 9.15 9.40
C LYS A 46 -20.85 8.07 8.57
N GLN A 47 -20.65 6.80 8.91
CA GLN A 47 -21.28 5.68 8.20
C GLN A 47 -22.81 5.73 8.30
N GLN A 48 -23.38 6.08 9.46
CA GLN A 48 -24.83 6.21 9.63
C GLN A 48 -25.41 7.35 8.78
N VAL A 49 -24.75 8.52 8.77
CA VAL A 49 -25.16 9.66 7.94
C VAL A 49 -25.04 9.32 6.46
N ALA A 50 -23.93 8.68 6.05
CA ALA A 50 -23.69 8.20 4.70
C ALA A 50 -24.80 7.24 4.23
N MET A 51 -25.14 6.24 5.03
CA MET A 51 -26.22 5.29 4.72
C MET A 51 -27.58 5.97 4.61
N ARG A 52 -27.86 6.96 5.44
CA ARG A 52 -29.11 7.73 5.38
C ARG A 52 -29.20 8.59 4.14
N LEU A 53 -28.10 9.26 3.76
CA LEU A 53 -28.02 10.02 2.52
C LEU A 53 -28.21 9.11 1.30
N LEU A 54 -27.57 7.94 1.29
CA LEU A 54 -27.76 6.94 0.23
C LEU A 54 -29.22 6.49 0.12
N ALA A 55 -29.89 6.22 1.25
CA ALA A 55 -31.30 5.82 1.26
C ALA A 55 -32.25 6.93 0.79
N LEU A 56 -31.92 8.21 1.03
CA LEU A 56 -32.75 9.35 0.64
C LEU A 56 -32.55 9.77 -0.82
N LEU A 57 -31.32 9.72 -1.32
CA LEU A 57 -30.93 10.22 -2.64
C LEU A 57 -30.96 9.12 -3.71
N GLY A 58 -30.80 7.86 -3.30
CA GLY A 58 -30.46 6.76 -4.20
C GLY A 58 -28.98 6.82 -4.64
N PRO A 59 -28.44 5.73 -5.22
CA PRO A 59 -27.02 5.59 -5.50
C PRO A 59 -26.50 6.59 -6.54
N GLU A 60 -27.30 6.91 -7.56
CA GLU A 60 -26.90 7.83 -8.63
C GLU A 60 -26.64 9.24 -8.08
N ALA A 61 -27.64 9.87 -7.45
CA ALA A 61 -27.48 11.21 -6.89
C ALA A 61 -26.49 11.24 -5.70
N TYR A 62 -26.39 10.17 -4.91
CA TYR A 62 -25.43 10.08 -3.82
C TYR A 62 -23.98 10.04 -4.30
N LEU A 63 -23.67 9.21 -5.30
CA LEU A 63 -22.31 9.05 -5.83
C LEU A 63 -21.92 10.15 -6.83
N ASP A 64 -22.87 10.90 -7.38
CA ASP A 64 -22.60 12.08 -8.21
C ASP A 64 -22.45 13.38 -7.41
N ASP A 65 -22.82 13.40 -6.12
CA ASP A 65 -22.57 14.55 -5.26
C ASP A 65 -21.14 14.56 -4.71
N GLU A 66 -20.30 15.41 -5.31
CA GLU A 66 -18.89 15.55 -4.93
C GLU A 66 -18.70 15.95 -3.46
N ARG A 67 -19.64 16.72 -2.88
CA ARG A 67 -19.55 17.17 -1.49
C ARG A 67 -19.64 15.97 -0.55
N ILE A 68 -20.51 15.01 -0.87
CA ILE A 68 -20.63 13.74 -0.14
C ILE A 68 -19.34 12.95 -0.26
N LEU A 69 -18.85 12.71 -1.49
CA LEU A 69 -17.64 11.92 -1.72
C LEU A 69 -16.43 12.49 -0.99
N ARG A 70 -16.24 13.81 -1.05
CA ARG A 70 -15.14 14.50 -0.35
C ARG A 70 -15.28 14.45 1.15
N ALA A 71 -16.49 14.56 1.70
CA ALA A 71 -16.70 14.49 3.15
C ALA A 71 -16.47 13.08 3.71
N LEU A 72 -16.61 12.05 2.87
CA LEU A 72 -16.31 10.66 3.21
C LEU A 72 -14.82 10.31 3.06
N ASP A 73 -14.07 11.01 2.21
CA ASP A 73 -12.62 10.88 2.14
C ASP A 73 -11.98 11.49 3.40
N THR A 74 -11.68 10.62 4.37
CA THR A 74 -11.00 11.00 5.62
C THR A 74 -9.48 10.84 5.53
N SER A 75 -8.92 10.69 4.34
CA SER A 75 -7.47 10.55 4.18
C SER A 75 -6.76 11.88 4.45
N PRO A 76 -5.45 11.86 4.80
CA PRO A 76 -4.69 13.09 5.02
C PRO A 76 -4.75 14.00 3.79
N LEU A 77 -4.90 15.30 3.99
CA LEU A 77 -4.99 16.27 2.88
C LEU A 77 -3.63 16.81 2.48
N ASP A 78 -2.66 16.80 3.38
CA ASP A 78 -1.36 17.44 3.16
C ASP A 78 -0.23 16.43 3.32
N TYR A 79 0.85 16.63 2.56
CA TYR A 79 2.10 15.89 2.74
C TYR A 79 3.32 16.78 2.52
N GLU A 80 4.44 16.41 3.11
CA GLU A 80 5.70 17.12 2.91
C GLU A 80 6.51 16.49 1.77
N GLN A 81 7.01 17.33 0.86
CA GLN A 81 7.93 16.93 -0.18
C GLN A 81 9.00 18.02 -0.35
N GLN A 82 10.27 17.64 -0.19
CA GLN A 82 11.42 18.55 -0.31
C GLN A 82 11.27 19.81 0.56
N GLY A 83 10.81 19.65 1.82
CA GLY A 83 10.64 20.77 2.76
C GLY A 83 9.41 21.66 2.49
N LYS A 84 8.55 21.29 1.54
CA LYS A 84 7.31 22.03 1.23
C LYS A 84 6.08 21.19 1.58
N SER A 85 5.12 21.81 2.26
CA SER A 85 3.80 21.23 2.46
C SER A 85 2.98 21.34 1.16
N ILE A 86 2.51 20.20 0.65
CA ILE A 86 1.67 20.09 -0.54
C ILE A 86 0.28 19.69 -0.10
N ARG A 87 -0.70 20.54 -0.44
CA ARG A 87 -2.12 20.30 -0.17
C ARG A 87 -2.79 19.58 -1.35
N THR A 88 -3.57 18.56 -1.03
CA THR A 88 -4.33 17.71 -1.95
C THR A 88 -5.81 17.73 -1.57
N ARG A 89 -6.67 17.21 -2.44
CA ARG A 89 -8.10 17.04 -2.14
C ARG A 89 -8.42 15.68 -1.48
N GLY A 90 -7.42 15.03 -0.90
CA GLY A 90 -7.54 13.69 -0.32
C GLY A 90 -6.93 12.61 -1.20
N MET A 91 -7.33 11.38 -0.96
CA MET A 91 -6.76 10.19 -1.59
C MET A 91 -7.18 10.08 -3.04
N MET A 92 -8.41 10.46 -3.40
CA MET A 92 -8.86 10.41 -4.80
C MET A 92 -7.93 11.22 -5.71
N ASP A 93 -7.66 12.47 -5.34
CA ASP A 93 -6.72 13.37 -6.05
C ASP A 93 -5.29 12.78 -6.13
N ARG A 94 -4.81 12.14 -5.07
CA ARG A 94 -3.49 11.46 -5.10
C ARG A 94 -3.47 10.23 -6.00
N LEU A 95 -4.56 9.47 -6.05
CA LEU A 95 -4.69 8.27 -6.88
C LEU A 95 -4.71 8.61 -8.37
N GLU A 96 -5.26 9.77 -8.74
CA GLU A 96 -5.26 10.23 -10.13
C GLU A 96 -3.85 10.40 -10.70
N ARG A 97 -2.92 10.72 -9.81
CA ARG A 97 -1.53 10.99 -10.14
C ARG A 97 -0.64 9.75 -10.10
N VAL A 98 -1.15 8.58 -9.72
CA VAL A 98 -0.35 7.32 -9.62
C VAL A 98 0.46 7.03 -10.87
N ALA A 99 -0.12 7.28 -12.04
CA ALA A 99 0.53 7.06 -13.32
C ALA A 99 1.71 8.01 -13.60
N GLU A 100 1.82 9.14 -12.91
CA GLU A 100 2.93 10.09 -13.04
C GLU A 100 4.21 9.55 -12.39
N TYR A 101 4.07 8.67 -11.41
CA TYR A 101 5.17 8.32 -10.52
C TYR A 101 5.38 6.82 -10.36
N LEU A 102 4.88 5.99 -11.28
CA LEU A 102 5.24 4.57 -11.36
C LEU A 102 6.75 4.37 -11.56
N ASP A 103 7.36 5.21 -12.40
CA ASP A 103 8.79 5.13 -12.73
C ASP A 103 9.70 5.53 -11.55
N ASP A 104 9.16 6.20 -10.52
CA ASP A 104 9.93 6.60 -9.34
C ASP A 104 10.50 5.41 -8.57
N MET A 105 9.92 4.22 -8.75
CA MET A 105 10.44 3.00 -8.12
C MET A 105 11.69 2.44 -8.81
N GLN A 106 12.03 2.88 -10.03
CA GLN A 106 13.22 2.38 -10.73
C GLN A 106 14.50 2.63 -9.94
N GLU A 107 14.67 3.85 -9.42
CA GLU A 107 15.91 4.23 -8.73
C GLU A 107 16.07 3.54 -7.35
N PRO A 108 15.05 3.51 -6.46
CA PRO A 108 15.10 2.72 -5.24
C PRO A 108 15.38 1.23 -5.49
N VAL A 109 14.77 0.64 -6.52
CA VAL A 109 15.00 -0.76 -6.91
C VAL A 109 16.44 -0.97 -7.37
N ARG A 110 16.96 -0.14 -8.28
CA ARG A 110 18.34 -0.26 -8.77
C ARG A 110 19.35 -0.17 -7.64
N LYS A 111 19.18 0.79 -6.72
CA LYS A 111 20.03 0.93 -5.53
C LYS A 111 19.98 -0.33 -4.66
N ALA A 112 18.79 -0.87 -4.41
CA ALA A 112 18.63 -2.08 -3.61
C ALA A 112 19.26 -3.31 -4.28
N VAL A 113 19.08 -3.47 -5.60
CA VAL A 113 19.69 -4.56 -6.38
C VAL A 113 21.22 -4.45 -6.35
N ALA A 114 21.78 -3.28 -6.63
CA ALA A 114 23.22 -3.05 -6.60
C ALA A 114 23.80 -3.38 -5.21
N ALA A 115 23.11 -2.96 -4.14
CA ALA A 115 23.49 -3.28 -2.77
C ALA A 115 23.39 -4.79 -2.46
N LEU A 116 22.41 -5.51 -3.02
CA LEU A 116 22.27 -6.96 -2.87
C LEU A 116 23.39 -7.71 -3.60
N LEU A 117 23.67 -7.32 -4.84
CA LEU A 117 24.74 -7.90 -5.67
C LEU A 117 26.12 -7.67 -5.05
N ALA A 118 26.40 -6.48 -4.53
CA ALA A 118 27.66 -6.17 -3.84
C ALA A 118 27.92 -7.05 -2.60
N ARG A 119 26.86 -7.65 -2.03
CA ARG A 119 26.94 -8.60 -0.91
C ARG A 119 27.06 -10.06 -1.37
N GLY A 120 27.22 -10.32 -2.67
CA GLY A 120 27.22 -11.66 -3.25
C GLY A 120 25.82 -12.26 -3.44
N GLY A 121 24.78 -11.42 -3.43
CA GLY A 121 23.42 -11.81 -3.79
C GLY A 121 23.21 -11.97 -5.30
N GLY A 122 21.99 -12.32 -5.70
CA GLY A 122 21.56 -12.34 -7.11
C GLY A 122 21.87 -13.61 -7.91
N LYS A 123 22.61 -14.58 -7.36
CA LYS A 123 22.82 -15.89 -8.00
C LYS A 123 22.14 -17.03 -7.24
N GLY A 124 21.58 -17.98 -7.99
CA GLY A 124 21.01 -19.21 -7.44
C GLY A 124 19.72 -19.02 -6.63
N PHE A 125 19.03 -17.89 -6.78
CA PHE A 125 17.69 -17.74 -6.22
C PHE A 125 16.71 -18.61 -7.01
N ARG A 126 16.05 -19.53 -6.32
CA ARG A 126 14.95 -20.36 -6.86
C ARG A 126 13.65 -20.21 -6.08
N LYS A 127 13.69 -19.44 -5.00
CA LYS A 127 12.53 -19.15 -4.16
C LYS A 127 12.53 -17.66 -3.80
N VAL A 128 11.37 -17.04 -3.79
CA VAL A 128 11.12 -15.70 -3.29
C VAL A 128 10.02 -15.81 -2.23
N LYS A 129 10.31 -15.35 -1.02
CA LYS A 129 9.33 -15.23 0.07
C LYS A 129 9.15 -13.76 0.42
N VAL A 130 7.93 -13.26 0.28
CA VAL A 130 7.56 -11.90 0.68
C VAL A 130 6.78 -11.95 2.00
N TYR A 131 7.30 -11.32 3.04
CA TYR A 131 6.66 -11.18 4.34
C TYR A 131 5.98 -9.82 4.46
N GLY A 132 4.65 -9.81 4.57
CA GLY A 132 3.86 -8.59 4.74
C GLY A 132 2.41 -8.89 5.08
N VAL A 133 1.72 -7.92 5.66
CA VAL A 133 0.30 -8.06 6.05
C VAL A 133 -0.56 -7.05 5.28
N GLY A 134 -1.81 -7.42 4.97
CA GLY A 134 -2.80 -6.56 4.31
C GLY A 134 -2.30 -5.84 3.05
N GLY A 135 -2.18 -4.51 3.14
CA GLY A 135 -1.76 -3.63 2.04
C GLY A 135 -0.33 -3.82 1.54
N SER A 136 0.53 -4.56 2.24
CA SER A 136 1.87 -4.93 1.76
C SER A 136 1.96 -6.38 1.24
N ALA A 137 0.98 -7.21 1.56
CA ALA A 137 0.88 -8.58 1.04
C ALA A 137 0.10 -8.66 -0.29
N THR A 138 -0.91 -7.80 -0.46
CA THR A 138 -1.72 -7.74 -1.69
C THR A 138 -0.87 -7.40 -2.93
N PRO A 139 0.01 -6.38 -2.91
CA PRO A 139 0.88 -6.07 -4.05
C PRO A 139 1.83 -7.22 -4.42
N ALA A 140 2.32 -7.96 -3.43
CA ALA A 140 3.19 -9.12 -3.68
C ALA A 140 2.46 -10.25 -4.39
N GLY A 141 1.19 -10.50 -4.05
CA GLY A 141 0.33 -11.45 -4.76
C GLY A 141 0.11 -11.04 -6.21
N MET A 142 -0.21 -9.76 -6.45
CA MET A 142 -0.37 -9.24 -7.80
C MET A 142 0.92 -9.33 -8.63
N ALA A 143 2.08 -9.03 -8.02
CA ALA A 143 3.37 -9.17 -8.70
C ALA A 143 3.64 -10.63 -9.12
N ARG A 144 3.33 -11.59 -8.23
CA ARG A 144 3.39 -13.02 -8.57
C ARG A 144 2.48 -13.35 -9.75
N GLU A 145 1.21 -12.95 -9.70
CA GLU A 145 0.24 -13.23 -10.77
C GLU A 145 0.65 -12.61 -12.10
N ILE A 146 1.22 -11.40 -12.10
CA ILE A 146 1.74 -10.75 -13.31
C ILE A 146 2.88 -11.57 -13.94
N ILE A 147 3.82 -12.06 -13.12
CA ILE A 147 4.94 -12.88 -13.61
C ILE A 147 4.43 -14.25 -14.10
N GLU A 148 3.50 -14.85 -13.37
CA GLU A 148 2.87 -16.13 -13.73
C GLU A 148 2.13 -16.02 -15.07
N ASN A 149 1.28 -15.01 -15.25
CA ASN A 149 0.54 -14.76 -16.48
C ASN A 149 1.43 -14.36 -17.67
N SER A 150 2.64 -13.86 -17.41
CA SER A 150 3.63 -13.61 -18.47
C SER A 150 4.35 -14.89 -18.94
N GLY A 151 4.13 -16.03 -18.27
CA GLY A 151 4.83 -17.28 -18.56
C GLY A 151 6.29 -17.30 -18.08
N CYS A 152 6.71 -16.33 -17.25
CA CYS A 152 8.10 -16.19 -16.81
C CYS A 152 8.36 -16.74 -15.39
N LEU A 153 7.39 -17.37 -14.72
CA LEU A 153 7.56 -17.84 -13.33
C LEU A 153 8.33 -19.17 -13.26
N GLY A 154 9.66 -19.10 -13.31
CA GLY A 154 10.56 -20.27 -13.19
C GLY A 154 11.08 -20.56 -11.78
N PHE A 155 10.49 -19.94 -10.76
CA PHE A 155 10.90 -20.04 -9.35
C PHE A 155 9.67 -20.08 -8.43
N GLU A 156 9.85 -20.59 -7.21
CA GLU A 156 8.76 -20.56 -6.22
C GLU A 156 8.56 -19.13 -5.70
N PHE A 157 7.33 -18.62 -5.73
CA PHE A 157 6.98 -17.31 -5.19
C PHE A 157 5.88 -17.46 -4.13
N ASP A 158 6.27 -17.26 -2.87
CA ASP A 158 5.37 -17.32 -1.72
C ASP A 158 5.16 -15.94 -1.09
N VAL A 159 3.93 -15.69 -0.64
CA VAL A 159 3.53 -14.45 0.04
C VAL A 159 2.99 -14.83 1.41
N VAL A 160 3.75 -14.50 2.45
CA VAL A 160 3.43 -14.85 3.84
C VAL A 160 2.53 -13.77 4.43
N ARG A 161 1.22 -14.06 4.48
CA ARG A 161 0.14 -13.17 4.95
C ARG A 161 -0.35 -13.57 6.34
N ARG A 162 0.44 -13.41 7.39
CA ARG A 162 0.05 -13.87 8.74
C ARG A 162 0.06 -12.72 9.74
N ASP A 163 -1.04 -12.58 10.47
CA ASP A 163 -1.20 -11.65 11.62
C ASP A 163 -0.37 -12.11 12.85
N SER A 164 0.19 -13.32 12.80
CA SER A 164 1.13 -13.84 13.79
C SER A 164 2.20 -14.66 13.07
N PRO A 165 3.17 -13.99 12.42
CA PRO A 165 4.05 -14.69 11.52
C PRO A 165 5.12 -15.45 12.30
N ARG A 166 5.21 -16.76 12.03
CA ARG A 166 6.37 -17.57 12.36
C ARG A 166 7.35 -17.46 11.22
N PHE A 167 8.61 -17.22 11.54
CA PHE A 167 9.68 -17.33 10.55
C PHE A 167 9.93 -18.80 10.27
N GLU A 168 9.73 -19.20 9.03
CA GLU A 168 10.15 -20.51 8.54
C GLU A 168 11.59 -20.37 8.04
N ALA A 169 12.50 -21.17 8.58
CA ALA A 169 13.87 -21.19 8.09
C ALA A 169 13.87 -21.58 6.60
N VAL A 170 14.47 -20.74 5.77
CA VAL A 170 14.55 -20.93 4.32
C VAL A 170 15.96 -21.31 3.90
N GLY A 171 16.05 -22.08 2.81
CA GLY A 171 17.32 -22.54 2.25
C GLY A 171 18.17 -21.41 1.68
N SER A 172 19.40 -21.75 1.32
CA SER A 172 20.39 -20.83 0.74
C SER A 172 20.00 -20.29 -0.65
N ASP A 173 18.98 -20.86 -1.30
CA ASP A 173 18.44 -20.46 -2.61
C ASP A 173 17.21 -19.55 -2.52
N THR A 174 16.91 -19.00 -1.33
CA THR A 174 15.70 -18.19 -1.12
C THR A 174 16.02 -16.70 -0.94
N LEU A 175 15.30 -15.84 -1.67
CA LEU A 175 15.26 -14.38 -1.45
C LEU A 175 14.13 -14.06 -0.47
N LEU A 176 14.45 -13.34 0.61
CA LEU A 176 13.50 -12.83 1.59
C LEU A 176 13.24 -11.34 1.36
N ILE A 177 11.97 -10.97 1.24
CA ILE A 177 11.55 -9.57 1.09
C ILE A 177 10.63 -9.23 2.26
N PHE A 178 11.01 -8.28 3.10
CA PHE A 178 10.19 -7.78 4.20
C PHE A 178 9.47 -6.51 3.75
N ALA A 179 8.16 -6.58 3.59
CA ALA A 179 7.34 -5.48 3.06
C ALA A 179 6.38 -4.95 4.14
N SER A 180 6.49 -3.66 4.44
CA SER A 180 5.55 -2.94 5.29
C SER A 180 5.53 -1.48 4.85
N PHE A 181 4.40 -1.01 4.31
CA PHE A 181 4.28 0.37 3.86
C PHE A 181 4.65 1.37 4.97
N SER A 182 4.11 1.20 6.19
CA SER A 182 4.43 2.08 7.32
C SER A 182 5.82 1.83 7.91
N GLY A 183 6.41 0.67 7.62
CA GLY A 183 7.63 0.17 8.26
C GLY A 183 7.48 -0.19 9.74
N ASN A 184 6.27 -0.09 10.30
CA ASN A 184 6.02 -0.28 11.73
C ASN A 184 5.16 -1.51 12.04
N THR A 185 4.76 -2.28 11.01
CA THR A 185 4.02 -3.54 11.18
C THR A 185 4.83 -4.51 12.04
N GLU A 186 4.36 -4.81 13.25
CA GLU A 186 5.10 -5.61 14.23
C GLU A 186 5.35 -7.04 13.72
N GLU A 187 4.39 -7.58 12.98
CA GLU A 187 4.45 -8.88 12.32
C GLU A 187 5.64 -8.96 11.36
N THR A 188 5.76 -7.98 10.44
CA THR A 188 6.86 -7.91 9.47
C THR A 188 8.21 -7.70 10.17
N LEU A 189 8.27 -6.82 11.17
CA LEU A 189 9.49 -6.58 11.96
C LEU A 189 9.94 -7.83 12.70
N ASN A 190 9.01 -8.57 13.30
CA ASN A 190 9.30 -9.83 13.98
C ASN A 190 9.90 -10.86 13.00
N CYS A 191 9.38 -10.96 11.78
CA CYS A 191 9.96 -11.82 10.74
C CYS A 191 11.40 -11.46 10.41
N LEU A 192 11.70 -10.17 10.23
CA LEU A 192 13.07 -9.70 9.95
C LEU A 192 14.02 -10.06 11.11
N ARG A 193 13.60 -9.81 12.34
CA ARG A 193 14.40 -10.12 13.54
C ARG A 193 14.63 -11.62 13.68
N LEU A 194 13.61 -12.44 13.42
CA LEU A 194 13.75 -13.90 13.44
C LEU A 194 14.68 -14.41 12.34
N ALA A 195 14.59 -13.87 11.12
CA ALA A 195 15.53 -14.20 10.04
C ALA A 195 16.99 -13.90 10.44
N ARG A 196 17.22 -12.76 11.09
CA ARG A 196 18.54 -12.37 11.61
C ARG A 196 19.03 -13.31 12.73
N ARG A 197 18.14 -13.72 13.64
CA ARG A 197 18.45 -14.71 14.69
C ARG A 197 18.80 -16.07 14.11
N ALA A 198 18.11 -16.48 13.04
CA ALA A 198 18.41 -17.67 12.25
C ALA A 198 19.67 -17.54 11.38
N LYS A 199 20.39 -16.42 11.47
CA LYS A 199 21.61 -16.10 10.69
C LYS A 199 21.38 -16.16 9.18
N ALA A 200 20.18 -15.80 8.71
CA ALA A 200 19.93 -15.60 7.29
C ALA A 200 20.93 -14.57 6.74
N PRO A 201 21.61 -14.85 5.61
CA PRO A 201 22.64 -13.97 5.09
C PRO A 201 22.03 -12.70 4.50
N ALA A 202 22.66 -11.54 4.74
CA ALA A 202 22.19 -10.25 4.25
C ALA A 202 22.09 -10.17 2.71
N SER A 203 22.86 -10.99 2.00
CA SER A 203 22.81 -11.15 0.54
C SER A 203 21.54 -11.81 0.01
N ARG A 204 20.69 -12.31 0.91
CA ARG A 204 19.41 -12.98 0.63
C ARG A 204 18.21 -12.23 1.20
N MET A 205 18.40 -11.02 1.70
CA MET A 205 17.35 -10.24 2.36
C MET A 205 17.22 -8.86 1.73
N ALA A 206 15.99 -8.38 1.58
CA ALA A 206 15.68 -7.00 1.23
C ALA A 206 14.48 -6.52 2.06
N ALA A 207 14.40 -5.22 2.29
CA ALA A 207 13.27 -4.57 2.95
C ALA A 207 12.61 -3.54 2.02
N MET A 208 11.31 -3.29 2.21
CA MET A 208 10.56 -2.28 1.47
C MET A 208 9.58 -1.57 2.40
N SER A 209 9.68 -0.25 2.49
CA SER A 209 8.79 0.59 3.30
C SER A 209 8.82 2.06 2.88
N SER A 210 7.85 2.85 3.35
CA SER A 210 7.90 4.32 3.35
C SER A 210 8.62 4.84 4.60
N GLY A 211 9.64 4.12 5.08
CA GLY A 211 10.47 4.41 6.25
C GLY A 211 10.15 3.61 7.49
N GLY A 212 10.19 4.23 8.68
CA GLY A 212 9.82 3.61 9.97
C GLY A 212 10.86 2.65 10.52
N LYS A 213 10.47 1.87 11.54
CA LYS A 213 11.39 0.92 12.21
C LYS A 213 12.02 -0.09 11.24
N LEU A 214 11.30 -0.47 10.18
CA LEU A 214 11.82 -1.41 9.18
C LEU A 214 12.97 -0.80 8.39
N GLU A 215 12.93 0.50 8.08
CA GLU A 215 14.05 1.22 7.47
C GLU A 215 15.23 1.30 8.44
N GLU A 216 15.00 1.75 9.67
CA GLU A 216 16.03 1.84 10.71
C GLU A 216 16.73 0.50 10.93
N GLU A 217 15.96 -0.58 11.05
CA GLU A 217 16.50 -1.91 11.20
C GLU A 217 17.22 -2.38 9.94
N ALA A 218 16.69 -2.10 8.74
CA ALA A 218 17.32 -2.49 7.49
C ALA A 218 18.67 -1.79 7.27
N GLN A 219 18.80 -0.54 7.70
CA GLN A 219 20.02 0.27 7.57
C GLN A 219 20.97 0.15 8.77
N GLY A 220 20.53 -0.40 9.90
CA GLY A 220 21.37 -0.66 11.08
C GLY A 220 22.37 -1.82 10.92
N GLY A 221 23.15 -2.10 11.97
CA GLY A 221 24.42 -2.87 11.94
C GLY A 221 24.58 -4.04 10.96
N ARG A 222 23.57 -4.91 10.77
CA ARG A 222 23.55 -5.90 9.66
C ARG A 222 22.69 -5.36 8.51
N CYS A 223 23.26 -4.41 7.77
CA CYS A 223 22.52 -3.69 6.75
C CYS A 223 22.04 -4.62 5.62
N ILE A 224 20.76 -4.57 5.31
CA ILE A 224 20.15 -5.19 4.14
C ILE A 224 19.67 -4.10 3.17
N PRO A 225 19.66 -4.37 1.85
CA PRO A 225 19.05 -3.47 0.89
C PRO A 225 17.63 -3.04 1.27
N TRP A 226 17.36 -1.75 1.13
CA TRP A 226 16.05 -1.16 1.41
C TRP A 226 15.52 -0.43 0.19
N ILE A 227 14.28 -0.73 -0.18
CA ILE A 227 13.54 -0.09 -1.25
C ILE A 227 12.60 0.95 -0.62
N CYS A 228 12.91 2.22 -0.82
CA CYS A 228 12.11 3.34 -0.34
C CYS A 228 10.83 3.49 -1.16
N ILE A 229 9.68 3.40 -0.50
CA ILE A 229 8.40 3.84 -1.06
C ILE A 229 8.31 5.36 -0.86
N PRO A 230 7.98 6.15 -1.89
CA PRO A 230 7.94 7.61 -1.79
C PRO A 230 7.00 8.13 -0.69
N LYS A 231 7.51 9.05 0.14
CA LYS A 231 6.79 9.65 1.29
C LYS A 231 5.52 10.43 0.93
N ARG A 232 5.39 10.88 -0.32
CA ARG A 232 4.17 11.51 -0.84
C ARG A 232 2.97 10.56 -0.90
N VAL A 233 3.22 9.25 -0.86
CA VAL A 233 2.18 8.24 -0.72
C VAL A 233 1.85 8.14 0.76
N LEU A 234 0.60 8.43 1.10
CA LEU A 234 0.20 8.65 2.50
C LEU A 234 -0.53 7.47 3.13
N GLN A 235 -1.03 6.57 2.30
CA GLN A 235 -1.82 5.42 2.76
C GLN A 235 -1.31 4.13 2.11
N PRO A 236 -1.35 2.99 2.83
CA PRO A 236 -0.94 1.69 2.28
C PRO A 236 -1.63 1.35 0.95
N ARG A 237 -2.93 1.62 0.86
CA ARG A 237 -3.74 1.37 -0.35
C ARG A 237 -3.35 2.22 -1.56
N GLU A 238 -2.81 3.43 -1.34
CA GLU A 238 -2.27 4.28 -2.42
C GLU A 238 -0.94 3.73 -2.96
N SER A 239 -0.18 3.03 -2.13
CA SER A 239 1.13 2.48 -2.52
C SER A 239 1.06 1.18 -3.31
N LEU A 240 -0.13 0.64 -3.58
CA LEU A 240 -0.32 -0.67 -4.21
C LEU A 240 0.47 -0.79 -5.51
N ALA A 241 0.26 0.14 -6.46
CA ALA A 241 0.93 0.10 -7.76
C ALA A 241 2.45 0.21 -7.63
N LEU A 242 2.94 1.05 -6.69
CA LEU A 242 4.36 1.23 -6.47
C LEU A 242 5.02 0.01 -5.83
N GLN A 243 4.35 -0.65 -4.87
CA GLN A 243 4.84 -1.89 -4.28
C GLN A 243 4.86 -3.02 -5.31
N VAL A 244 3.87 -3.10 -6.22
CA VAL A 244 3.90 -4.05 -7.35
C VAL A 244 5.11 -3.78 -8.23
N VAL A 245 5.29 -2.54 -8.70
CA VAL A 245 6.43 -2.15 -9.54
C VAL A 245 7.77 -2.39 -8.84
N ALA A 246 7.86 -2.14 -7.53
CA ALA A 246 9.06 -2.38 -6.75
C ALA A 246 9.47 -3.86 -6.75
N ILE A 247 8.50 -4.76 -6.52
CA ILE A 247 8.73 -6.21 -6.47
C ILE A 247 9.05 -6.74 -7.88
N LEU A 248 8.29 -6.33 -8.89
CA LEU A 248 8.54 -6.69 -10.30
C LEU A 248 9.92 -6.20 -10.76
N GLY A 249 10.29 -4.97 -10.42
CA GLY A 249 11.58 -4.39 -10.73
C GLY A 249 12.72 -5.15 -10.06
N LEU A 250 12.59 -5.46 -8.76
CA LEU A 250 13.59 -6.24 -8.04
C LEU A 250 13.80 -7.62 -8.69
N ILE A 251 12.73 -8.31 -9.04
CA ILE A 251 12.78 -9.63 -9.70
C ILE A 251 13.43 -9.53 -11.09
N SER A 252 13.02 -8.53 -11.87
CA SER A 252 13.53 -8.26 -13.22
C SER A 252 15.02 -7.97 -13.21
N GLU A 253 15.48 -7.07 -12.34
CA GLU A 253 16.88 -6.65 -12.24
C GLU A 253 17.78 -7.76 -11.69
N LEU A 254 17.26 -8.61 -10.78
CA LEU A 254 17.97 -9.80 -10.31
C LEU A 254 17.99 -10.95 -11.34
N LYS A 255 17.24 -10.82 -12.44
CA LYS A 255 17.16 -11.82 -13.52
C LYS A 255 16.84 -13.22 -12.98
N LEU A 256 15.84 -13.30 -12.10
CA LEU A 256 15.40 -14.59 -11.57
C LEU A 256 14.96 -15.52 -12.72
N PRO A 257 15.20 -16.84 -12.61
CA PRO A 257 15.02 -17.77 -13.71
C PRO A 257 13.59 -17.77 -14.26
N GLY A 258 13.47 -17.76 -15.58
CA GLY A 258 12.20 -17.89 -16.29
C GLY A 258 11.65 -19.30 -16.31
N ALA A 259 10.36 -19.46 -16.65
CA ALA A 259 9.78 -20.76 -16.94
C ALA A 259 10.11 -21.22 -18.38
N GLY A 260 9.88 -22.51 -18.67
CA GLY A 260 10.00 -23.09 -20.02
C GLY A 260 11.43 -23.40 -20.47
N ARG A 261 11.56 -23.93 -21.70
CA ARG A 261 12.86 -24.36 -22.28
C ARG A 261 13.86 -23.22 -22.45
N ASP A 262 13.37 -22.02 -22.78
CA ASP A 262 14.24 -20.86 -23.04
C ASP A 262 14.66 -20.15 -21.74
N GLY A 263 14.02 -20.47 -20.61
CA GLY A 263 14.37 -19.99 -19.27
C GLY A 263 14.41 -18.47 -19.12
N GLN A 264 13.71 -17.73 -19.99
CA GLN A 264 13.87 -16.28 -20.09
C GLN A 264 13.32 -15.56 -18.85
N PRO A 265 14.15 -14.77 -18.14
CA PRO A 265 13.72 -14.08 -16.94
C PRO A 265 12.62 -13.06 -17.26
N PHE A 266 11.72 -12.84 -16.30
CA PHE A 266 10.77 -11.74 -16.38
C PHE A 266 11.52 -10.41 -16.55
N ARG A 267 11.03 -9.55 -17.45
CA ARG A 267 11.61 -8.22 -17.68
C ARG A 267 10.57 -7.14 -17.49
N LEU A 268 10.81 -6.27 -16.52
CA LEU A 268 10.10 -5.01 -16.37
C LEU A 268 10.87 -3.93 -17.13
N ASP A 269 10.41 -3.58 -18.33
CA ASP A 269 11.04 -2.52 -19.12
C ASP A 269 10.25 -1.19 -19.05
N LYS A 270 10.91 -0.12 -19.51
CA LYS A 270 10.32 1.22 -19.55
C LYS A 270 9.08 1.29 -20.45
N LYS A 271 9.00 0.49 -21.52
CA LYS A 271 7.84 0.49 -22.42
C LYS A 271 6.60 -0.06 -21.70
N MET A 272 6.76 -1.13 -20.93
CA MET A 272 5.69 -1.71 -20.10
C MET A 272 5.19 -0.70 -19.07
N LEU A 273 6.09 0.01 -18.38
CA LEU A 273 5.72 1.05 -17.41
C LEU A 273 5.00 2.24 -18.07
N LEU A 274 5.49 2.71 -19.22
CA LEU A 274 4.83 3.78 -19.99
C LEU A 274 3.44 3.36 -20.49
N ALA A 275 3.30 2.13 -21.00
CA ALA A 275 2.02 1.58 -21.44
C ALA A 275 1.05 1.46 -20.25
N THR A 276 1.51 0.94 -19.12
CA THR A 276 0.74 0.84 -17.88
C THR A 276 0.29 2.21 -17.41
N GLY A 277 1.18 3.20 -17.37
CA GLY A 277 0.85 4.57 -17.02
C GLY A 277 -0.18 5.20 -17.96
N LYS A 278 -0.11 4.92 -19.27
CA LYS A 278 -1.12 5.35 -20.24
C LYS A 278 -2.48 4.73 -19.96
N THR A 279 -2.53 3.43 -19.69
CA THR A 279 -3.75 2.71 -19.34
C THR A 279 -4.35 3.22 -18.04
N LEU A 280 -3.53 3.38 -16.99
CA LEU A 280 -3.98 3.95 -15.71
C LEU A 280 -4.55 5.35 -15.89
N ARG A 281 -3.89 6.25 -16.65
CA ARG A 281 -4.45 7.59 -16.95
C ARG A 281 -5.81 7.52 -17.65
N ALA A 282 -5.97 6.61 -18.60
CA ALA A 282 -7.25 6.43 -19.28
C ALA A 282 -8.34 5.90 -18.33
N MET A 283 -8.01 4.93 -17.48
CA MET A 283 -8.92 4.38 -16.46
C MET A 283 -9.27 5.43 -15.40
N THR A 284 -8.29 6.19 -14.91
CA THR A 284 -8.50 7.30 -13.98
C THR A 284 -9.49 8.31 -14.55
N LYS A 285 -9.32 8.74 -15.80
CA LYS A 285 -10.28 9.67 -16.45
C LYS A 285 -11.67 9.06 -16.54
N ARG A 286 -11.77 7.76 -16.88
CA ARG A 286 -13.05 7.04 -17.02
C ARG A 286 -13.77 6.86 -15.68
N PHE A 287 -13.03 6.66 -14.60
CA PHE A 287 -13.56 6.38 -13.26
C PHE A 287 -13.48 7.59 -12.32
N HIS A 288 -13.11 8.76 -12.84
CA HIS A 288 -12.98 9.99 -12.08
C HIS A 288 -14.26 10.30 -11.29
N CYS A 289 -14.12 10.88 -10.10
CA CYS A 289 -15.25 11.18 -9.21
C CYS A 289 -16.29 12.11 -9.85
N GLU A 290 -15.86 13.01 -10.74
CA GLU A 290 -16.76 13.90 -11.50
C GLU A 290 -17.42 13.20 -12.71
N THR A 291 -16.99 12.01 -13.11
CA THR A 291 -17.67 11.26 -14.18
C THR A 291 -19.04 10.80 -13.68
N PRO A 292 -20.16 11.15 -14.34
CA PRO A 292 -21.50 10.81 -13.88
C PRO A 292 -21.72 9.31 -13.71
N PHE A 293 -22.53 8.91 -12.73
CA PHE A 293 -22.82 7.54 -12.34
C PHE A 293 -23.14 6.64 -13.55
N ARG A 294 -24.01 7.11 -14.46
CA ARG A 294 -24.40 6.34 -15.65
C ARG A 294 -23.26 6.02 -16.62
N LYS A 295 -22.16 6.79 -16.57
CA LYS A 295 -20.98 6.62 -17.42
C LYS A 295 -19.77 6.07 -16.65
N ASN A 296 -19.87 5.91 -15.34
CA ASN A 296 -18.78 5.50 -14.47
C ASN A 296 -19.05 4.10 -13.89
N GLN A 297 -18.38 3.08 -14.44
CA GLN A 297 -18.55 1.70 -13.98
C GLN A 297 -18.11 1.50 -12.52
N ALA A 298 -17.10 2.25 -12.05
CA ALA A 298 -16.66 2.14 -10.66
C ALA A 298 -17.77 2.60 -9.70
N LYS A 299 -18.51 3.66 -10.05
CA LYS A 299 -19.70 4.07 -9.29
C LYS A 299 -20.83 3.05 -9.36
N GLN A 300 -21.01 2.38 -10.50
CA GLN A 300 -22.05 1.35 -10.66
C GLN A 300 -21.77 0.07 -9.88
N PHE A 301 -20.50 -0.24 -9.61
CA PHE A 301 -20.08 -1.40 -8.83
C PHE A 301 -20.03 -1.15 -7.31
N ALA A 302 -19.91 0.11 -6.89
CA ALA A 302 -19.76 0.52 -5.49
C ALA A 302 -21.06 0.36 -4.70
#